data_AF-Q0W060-F1
#
_entry.id   AF-Q0W060-F1
#
_cell.length_a   1.000
_cell.length_b   1.000
_cell.length_c   1.000
_cell.angle_alpha   90.00
_cell.angle_beta   90.00
_cell.angle_gamma   90.00
#
_symmetry.space_group_name_H-M   'P 1'
#
loop_
_entity.id
_entity.type
_entity.pdbx_description
1 polymer ?
#
loop_
_entity_poly.entity_id
_entity_poly.type
_entity_poly.pdbx_seq_one_letter_code
_entity_poly.pdbx_strand_id
1 'polypeptide(L)'
;MSFLGGDKIDEKVELNPKYVGKLIETRLYAINEKKHYDGVVLTFYCPKCGHNNTLVKPLLLYNLTMDSFMQAVSSYRFETHACVCGTRLTSNNLIVAQYSHFFPETQLDFQAEVTAGSEFVSFYRMDLSGDRELIRQTPDFRYMYDTFGRVLSIKECWKHMISSALQTRTIQLYNVEKGYTILAVPVDSPRARVNIREIAGPVWPGESGQVIRLSDMAREEGLKLEDMYQDWMPEYAAEINGGHVDVAAVLDLARVLALLKKMLTREAIEFTAQGDIVTITSRPFKAQLSIKDIAREAVYTGKSFHDVIDARIEAALTRIHQAECILKDIRKDMPAYQYHVDGDFLEIINPYNGLSERVNLYAPLPKGGTRIIIAKLREALCKNEKFHPVCKCGRDSFVYKTIEPASWLKTTPDSFNYVCDERENAVILYYISCTEHTNPVMRTDLASWLIDREVLDEIFEEELDVLRLNIEAHAGKFGDDTIVGVLSKHACDIMTHPSFIKALLDELKVRLGDRVIAYAPYKEMVLIYKEDAKVENLNAALLDIQTIVDRKDLSLTPLDYIELFELTHGHGIINLITLPEKPEQPEQAAISGPDTAIEETQGKTGGNA
;
A
#
# COMPACT_ATOMS: atom_id res chain seq x y z
N MET A 1 -48.12 -6.23 -38.27
CA MET A 1 -49.29 -5.39 -38.64
C MET A 1 -49.23 -4.13 -37.81
N SER A 2 -49.20 -2.97 -38.45
CA SER A 2 -49.50 -1.69 -37.80
C SER A 2 -51.01 -1.42 -37.90
N PHE A 3 -51.59 -0.88 -36.83
CA PHE A 3 -52.28 0.43 -36.77
C PHE A 3 -53.34 0.46 -35.65
N LEU A 4 -53.07 1.35 -34.68
CA LEU A 4 -53.94 2.31 -33.98
C LEU A 4 -55.42 2.01 -33.71
N GLY A 5 -55.81 2.30 -32.47
CA GLY A 5 -57.16 2.68 -32.04
C GLY A 5 -57.62 1.83 -30.85
N GLY A 6 -57.77 2.32 -29.63
CA GLY A 6 -57.61 3.64 -29.06
C GLY A 6 -58.11 3.52 -27.61
N ASP A 7 -57.48 4.20 -26.67
CA ASP A 7 -58.13 4.60 -25.41
C ASP A 7 -57.30 5.71 -24.76
N LYS A 8 -57.83 6.93 -24.86
CA LYS A 8 -57.72 8.07 -23.94
C LYS A 8 -56.31 8.41 -23.44
N ILE A 9 -55.64 9.29 -24.19
CA ILE A 9 -54.88 10.37 -23.58
C ILE A 9 -55.92 11.43 -23.19
N ASP A 10 -56.00 11.78 -21.91
CA ASP A 10 -56.28 13.14 -21.40
C ASP A 10 -56.84 13.07 -19.99
N GLU A 11 -55.93 12.98 -19.03
CA GLU A 11 -55.96 13.86 -17.87
C GLU A 11 -54.50 14.02 -17.48
N LYS A 12 -53.85 15.09 -17.96
CA LYS A 12 -52.71 15.63 -17.23
C LYS A 12 -53.26 15.90 -15.83
N VAL A 13 -52.92 15.04 -14.89
CA VAL A 13 -53.14 15.31 -13.47
C VAL A 13 -52.31 16.55 -13.18
N GLU A 14 -52.94 17.73 -13.30
CA GLU A 14 -52.37 18.98 -12.84
C GLU A 14 -52.22 18.85 -11.34
N LEU A 15 -51.02 18.48 -10.91
CA LEU A 15 -50.63 18.53 -9.52
C LEU A 15 -50.83 19.98 -9.07
N ASN A 16 -51.76 20.18 -8.13
CA ASN A 16 -52.06 21.50 -7.58
C ASN A 16 -50.74 22.17 -7.13
N PRO A 17 -50.35 23.32 -7.72
CA PRO A 17 -49.08 23.96 -7.44
C PRO A 17 -48.84 24.26 -5.96
N LYS A 18 -49.92 24.50 -5.18
CA LYS A 18 -49.82 24.67 -3.72
C LYS A 18 -49.39 23.40 -2.99
N TYR A 19 -49.78 22.23 -3.47
CA TYR A 19 -49.38 20.94 -2.88
C TYR A 19 -47.94 20.59 -3.25
N VAL A 20 -47.50 20.90 -4.47
CA VAL A 20 -46.09 20.76 -4.89
C VAL A 20 -45.18 21.67 -4.05
N GLY A 21 -45.56 22.95 -3.88
CA GLY A 21 -44.83 23.90 -3.05
C GLY A 21 -44.68 23.45 -1.59
N LYS A 22 -45.75 22.97 -0.95
CA LYS A 22 -45.71 22.48 0.44
C LYS A 22 -44.88 21.21 0.61
N LEU A 23 -44.88 20.31 -0.37
CA LEU A 23 -44.13 19.05 -0.35
C LEU A 23 -42.63 19.28 -0.57
N ILE A 24 -42.28 20.28 -1.39
CA ILE A 24 -40.92 20.78 -1.58
C ILE A 24 -40.44 21.47 -0.28
N GLU A 25 -41.21 22.41 0.29
CA GLU A 25 -40.88 23.06 1.57
C GLU A 25 -40.63 22.06 2.69
N THR A 26 -41.55 21.11 2.88
CA THR A 26 -41.48 20.15 4.01
C THR A 26 -40.31 19.17 3.86
N ARG A 27 -39.91 18.83 2.63
CA ARG A 27 -38.77 17.92 2.37
C ARG A 27 -37.43 18.66 2.32
N LEU A 28 -37.39 19.92 1.86
CA LEU A 28 -36.23 20.80 2.04
C LEU A 28 -35.97 21.05 3.53
N TYR A 29 -37.02 21.16 4.35
CA TYR A 29 -36.89 21.29 5.80
C TYR A 29 -36.29 20.06 6.51
N ALA A 30 -36.40 18.86 5.94
CA ALA A 30 -35.79 17.64 6.47
C ALA A 30 -34.31 17.47 6.04
N ILE A 31 -33.91 18.13 4.95
CA ILE A 31 -32.51 18.24 4.49
C ILE A 31 -31.74 19.32 5.32
N ASN A 32 -32.48 20.15 6.05
CA ASN A 32 -32.08 21.39 6.73
C ASN A 32 -31.19 21.24 7.97
N GLU A 33 -30.73 20.03 8.35
CA GLU A 33 -29.60 19.91 9.29
C GLU A 33 -28.27 20.34 8.65
N LYS A 34 -28.20 20.38 7.31
CA LYS A 34 -27.16 21.09 6.55
C LYS A 34 -27.84 22.14 5.66
N LYS A 35 -27.98 23.36 6.16
CA LYS A 35 -28.67 24.49 5.49
C LYS A 35 -28.11 24.87 4.11
N HIS A 36 -26.92 24.37 3.75
CA HIS A 36 -26.19 24.69 2.52
C HIS A 36 -25.74 23.41 1.83
N TYR A 37 -25.90 23.35 0.51
CA TYR A 37 -25.67 22.14 -0.27
C TYR A 37 -25.22 22.47 -1.68
N ASP A 38 -24.06 21.90 -2.07
CA ASP A 38 -23.61 21.81 -3.44
C ASP A 38 -24.15 20.52 -4.06
N GLY A 39 -25.17 20.64 -4.91
CA GLY A 39 -25.70 19.47 -5.59
C GLY A 39 -27.07 19.67 -6.22
N VAL A 40 -27.71 18.55 -6.54
CA VAL A 40 -29.04 18.54 -7.13
C VAL A 40 -30.03 17.72 -6.31
N VAL A 41 -31.23 18.28 -6.15
CA VAL A 41 -32.41 17.62 -5.61
C VAL A 41 -33.38 17.41 -6.76
N LEU A 42 -33.64 16.15 -7.08
CA LEU A 42 -34.55 15.75 -8.16
C LEU A 42 -35.77 15.10 -7.55
N THR A 43 -36.97 15.58 -7.87
CA THR A 43 -38.22 14.93 -7.44
C THR A 43 -38.98 14.45 -8.67
N PHE A 44 -39.31 13.16 -8.69
CA PHE A 44 -40.05 12.50 -9.76
C PHE A 44 -41.41 12.03 -9.26
N TYR A 45 -42.41 12.04 -10.13
CA TYR A 45 -43.71 11.39 -9.92
C TYR A 45 -43.72 10.01 -10.57
N CYS A 46 -44.03 8.95 -9.82
CA CYS A 46 -44.23 7.63 -10.38
C CYS A 46 -45.70 7.43 -10.83
N PRO A 47 -45.97 7.27 -12.14
CA PRO A 47 -47.34 7.09 -12.63
C PRO A 47 -47.93 5.72 -12.25
N LYS A 48 -47.10 4.71 -11.96
CA LYS A 48 -47.57 3.35 -11.62
C LYS A 48 -48.07 3.21 -10.19
N CYS A 49 -47.39 3.83 -9.23
CA CYS A 49 -47.73 3.71 -7.80
C CYS A 49 -48.10 5.03 -7.11
N GLY A 50 -48.16 6.13 -7.86
CA GLY A 50 -48.52 7.46 -7.36
C GLY A 50 -47.52 8.09 -6.40
N HIS A 51 -46.37 7.45 -6.14
CA HIS A 51 -45.37 7.94 -5.19
C HIS A 51 -44.43 8.97 -5.81
N ASN A 52 -44.10 9.99 -5.01
CA ASN A 52 -43.04 10.94 -5.31
C ASN A 52 -41.69 10.40 -4.84
N ASN A 53 -40.79 10.19 -5.79
CA ASN A 53 -39.43 9.75 -5.53
C ASN A 53 -38.48 10.95 -5.57
N THR A 54 -37.92 11.32 -4.42
CA THR A 54 -36.94 12.41 -4.31
C THR A 54 -35.55 11.81 -4.19
N LEU A 55 -34.65 12.25 -5.06
CA LEU A 55 -33.26 11.86 -5.07
C LEU A 55 -32.43 13.10 -4.80
N VAL A 56 -31.61 13.01 -3.77
CA VAL A 56 -30.53 13.95 -3.52
C VAL A 56 -29.29 13.33 -4.11
N LYS A 57 -28.77 13.94 -5.17
CA LYS A 57 -27.49 13.57 -5.73
C LYS A 57 -26.53 14.70 -5.42
N PRO A 58 -25.52 14.50 -4.56
CA PRO A 58 -24.43 15.45 -4.54
C PRO A 58 -23.96 15.52 -5.98
N LEU A 59 -23.69 16.72 -6.48
CA LEU A 59 -23.02 16.85 -7.76
C LEU A 59 -21.59 16.36 -7.51
N LEU A 60 -21.44 15.02 -7.45
CA LEU A 60 -20.21 14.28 -7.21
C LEU A 60 -19.39 14.35 -8.49
N LEU A 61 -18.93 15.55 -8.78
CA LEU A 61 -17.70 15.81 -9.48
C LEU A 61 -16.94 16.65 -8.47
N TYR A 62 -15.86 16.10 -7.93
CA TYR A 62 -14.94 16.87 -7.09
C TYR A 62 -14.68 18.20 -7.81
N ASN A 63 -15.05 19.30 -7.15
CA ASN A 63 -15.10 20.69 -7.67
C ASN A 63 -16.32 21.03 -8.55
N LEU A 64 -17.46 21.37 -7.92
CA LEU A 64 -18.59 22.00 -8.61
C LEU A 64 -18.26 23.47 -8.92
N THR A 65 -17.52 23.69 -10.02
CA THR A 65 -17.33 25.02 -10.58
C THR A 65 -18.65 25.61 -11.09
N MET A 66 -18.73 26.93 -11.25
CA MET A 66 -19.92 27.56 -11.85
C MET A 66 -20.20 27.06 -13.28
N ASP A 67 -19.16 26.78 -14.06
CA ASP A 67 -19.31 26.25 -15.42
C ASP A 67 -19.92 24.84 -15.40
N SER A 68 -19.46 23.96 -14.49
CA SER A 68 -20.04 22.61 -14.34
C SER A 68 -21.45 22.64 -13.74
N PHE A 69 -21.75 23.60 -12.85
CA PHE A 69 -23.11 23.87 -12.38
C PHE A 69 -24.03 24.24 -13.55
N MET A 70 -23.65 25.23 -14.36
CA MET A 70 -24.45 25.67 -15.50
C MET A 70 -24.60 24.58 -16.56
N GLN A 71 -23.55 23.77 -16.78
CA GLN A 71 -23.63 22.61 -17.65
C GLN A 71 -24.63 21.57 -17.10
N ALA A 72 -24.58 21.27 -15.80
CA ALA A 72 -25.49 20.31 -15.15
C ALA A 72 -26.96 20.78 -15.18
N VAL A 73 -27.19 22.10 -15.10
CA VAL A 73 -28.50 22.71 -15.34
C VAL A 73 -28.89 22.56 -16.81
N SER A 74 -27.97 22.73 -17.77
CA SER A 74 -28.33 22.64 -19.20
C SER A 74 -28.57 21.21 -19.72
N SER A 75 -27.93 20.19 -19.14
CA SER A 75 -27.82 18.85 -19.72
C SER A 75 -28.87 17.83 -19.25
N TYR A 76 -30.13 18.24 -19.02
CA TYR A 76 -31.20 17.41 -18.44
C TYR A 76 -31.42 16.03 -19.09
N ARG A 77 -30.72 15.01 -18.60
CA ARG A 77 -31.05 13.60 -18.81
C ARG A 77 -30.93 12.86 -17.49
N PHE A 78 -32.06 12.67 -16.82
CA PHE A 78 -32.09 11.95 -15.55
C PHE A 78 -32.94 10.71 -15.67
N GLU A 79 -32.36 9.59 -15.26
CA GLU A 79 -33.05 8.32 -15.14
C GLU A 79 -32.83 7.73 -13.75
N THR A 80 -33.88 7.14 -13.20
CA THR A 80 -33.86 6.45 -11.92
C THR A 80 -34.99 5.41 -11.87
N HIS A 81 -35.19 4.75 -10.73
CA HIS A 81 -36.28 3.81 -10.51
C HIS A 81 -37.08 4.23 -9.26
N ALA A 82 -38.40 4.08 -9.31
CA ALA A 82 -39.28 4.33 -8.17
C ALA A 82 -38.95 3.35 -7.03
N CYS A 83 -38.66 3.88 -5.84
CA CYS A 83 -38.28 3.08 -4.68
C CYS A 83 -39.33 2.03 -4.26
N VAL A 84 -40.62 2.30 -4.52
CA VAL A 84 -41.73 1.42 -4.10
C VAL A 84 -42.03 0.31 -5.11
N CYS A 85 -42.06 0.63 -6.42
CA CYS A 85 -42.55 -0.31 -7.44
C CYS A 85 -41.52 -0.66 -8.51
N GLY A 86 -40.28 -0.16 -8.38
CA GLY A 86 -39.19 -0.41 -9.31
C GLY A 86 -39.39 0.16 -10.72
N THR A 87 -40.44 0.95 -10.96
CA THR A 87 -40.72 1.51 -12.29
C THR A 87 -39.65 2.52 -12.66
N ARG A 88 -39.08 2.40 -13.86
CA ARG A 88 -38.13 3.37 -14.39
C ARG A 88 -38.80 4.74 -14.53
N LEU A 89 -38.15 5.75 -13.96
CA LEU A 89 -38.52 7.15 -14.01
C LEU A 89 -37.51 7.88 -14.89
N THR A 90 -37.99 8.71 -15.80
CA THR A 90 -37.19 9.48 -16.76
C THR A 90 -37.43 10.98 -16.56
N SER A 91 -36.80 11.83 -17.37
CA SER A 91 -37.06 13.28 -17.37
C SER A 91 -38.55 13.62 -17.53
N ASN A 92 -39.35 12.79 -18.23
CA ASN A 92 -40.79 12.99 -18.37
C ASN A 92 -41.58 12.82 -17.06
N ASN A 93 -40.97 12.19 -16.06
CA ASN A 93 -41.54 11.97 -14.74
C ASN A 93 -41.07 13.03 -13.73
N LEU A 94 -40.20 13.96 -14.12
CA LEU A 94 -39.66 14.99 -13.23
C LEU A 94 -40.77 15.97 -12.84
N ILE A 95 -40.92 16.22 -11.54
CA ILE A 95 -41.76 17.28 -10.96
C ILE A 95 -40.94 18.55 -10.82
N VAL A 96 -39.77 18.44 -10.20
CA VAL A 96 -38.86 19.56 -9.98
C VAL A 96 -37.42 19.05 -9.91
N ALA A 97 -36.51 19.81 -10.49
CA ALA A 97 -35.07 19.69 -10.28
C ALA A 97 -34.55 21.01 -9.72
N GLN A 98 -34.00 20.96 -8.51
CA GLN A 98 -33.39 22.11 -7.84
C GLN A 98 -31.90 21.86 -7.71
N TYR A 99 -31.12 22.74 -8.32
CA TYR A 99 -29.67 22.77 -8.25
C TYR A 99 -29.29 23.87 -7.28
N SER A 100 -28.26 23.63 -6.48
CA SER A 100 -27.74 24.61 -5.54
C SER A 100 -26.22 24.60 -5.61
N HIS A 101 -25.63 25.79 -5.58
CA HIS A 101 -24.20 25.99 -5.44
C HIS A 101 -23.91 27.06 -4.39
N PHE A 102 -23.09 26.71 -3.40
CA PHE A 102 -22.79 27.56 -2.25
C PHE A 102 -21.56 28.42 -2.50
N PHE A 103 -21.66 29.72 -2.20
CA PHE A 103 -20.55 30.66 -2.25
C PHE A 103 -20.08 31.04 -0.83
N PRO A 104 -18.96 30.50 -0.34
CA PRO A 104 -18.47 30.77 1.02
C PRO A 104 -18.07 32.22 1.27
N GLU A 105 -17.77 33.00 0.23
CA GLU A 105 -17.32 34.38 0.34
C GLU A 105 -18.46 35.31 0.75
N THR A 106 -19.65 35.06 0.22
CA THR A 106 -20.88 35.80 0.51
C THR A 106 -21.82 35.06 1.44
N GLN A 107 -21.57 33.78 1.69
CA GLN A 107 -22.45 32.90 2.49
C GLN A 107 -23.87 32.83 1.89
N LEU A 108 -23.93 32.73 0.56
CA LEU A 108 -25.18 32.67 -0.21
C LEU A 108 -25.16 31.44 -1.12
N ASP A 109 -26.32 30.85 -1.35
CA ASP A 109 -26.53 29.83 -2.36
C ASP A 109 -27.13 30.46 -3.64
N PHE A 110 -26.57 30.09 -4.79
CA PHE A 110 -27.22 30.29 -6.08
C PHE A 110 -27.95 29.03 -6.49
N GLN A 111 -29.26 29.15 -6.70
CA GLN A 111 -30.12 28.03 -7.00
C GLN A 111 -30.75 28.17 -8.37
N ALA A 112 -30.80 27.06 -9.11
CA ALA A 112 -31.54 26.94 -10.35
C ALA A 112 -32.65 25.90 -10.17
N GLU A 113 -33.87 26.26 -10.54
CA GLU A 113 -35.04 25.39 -10.43
C GLU A 113 -35.65 25.19 -11.81
N VAL A 114 -35.89 23.92 -12.14
CA VAL A 114 -36.65 23.52 -13.32
C VAL A 114 -37.83 22.70 -12.88
N THR A 115 -39.02 23.18 -13.20
CA THR A 115 -40.29 22.55 -12.85
C THR A 115 -40.86 21.82 -14.06
N ALA A 116 -41.63 20.75 -13.81
CA ALA A 116 -42.32 19.98 -14.83
C ALA A 116 -43.08 20.85 -15.82
N GLY A 117 -42.83 20.65 -17.12
CA GLY A 117 -43.52 21.39 -18.19
C GLY A 117 -43.10 22.85 -18.33
N SER A 118 -42.11 23.33 -17.57
CA SER A 118 -41.49 24.64 -17.77
C SER A 118 -40.39 24.54 -18.82
N GLU A 119 -40.41 25.43 -19.81
CA GLU A 119 -39.30 25.65 -20.73
C GLU A 119 -38.22 26.57 -20.14
N PHE A 120 -38.50 27.18 -18.98
CA PHE A 120 -37.64 28.17 -18.34
C PHE A 120 -37.04 27.65 -17.03
N VAL A 121 -35.78 28.01 -16.81
CA VAL A 121 -35.07 27.86 -15.54
C VAL A 121 -35.35 29.09 -14.68
N SER A 122 -35.81 28.89 -13.44
CA SER A 122 -35.95 29.97 -12.47
C SER A 122 -34.73 30.00 -11.57
N PHE A 123 -34.12 31.18 -11.42
CA PHE A 123 -32.93 31.36 -10.57
C PHE A 123 -33.31 32.02 -9.25
N TYR A 124 -32.65 31.61 -8.18
CA TYR A 124 -32.90 32.11 -6.85
C TYR A 124 -31.60 32.35 -6.09
N ARG A 125 -31.63 33.32 -5.19
CA ARG A 125 -30.64 33.51 -4.14
C ARG A 125 -31.21 32.95 -2.84
N MET A 126 -30.42 32.22 -2.08
CA MET A 126 -30.79 31.79 -0.73
C MET A 126 -29.69 32.18 0.27
N ASP A 127 -30.08 32.67 1.44
CA ASP A 127 -29.16 33.06 2.51
C ASP A 127 -28.98 31.98 3.59
N LEU A 128 -28.18 32.28 4.62
CA LEU A 128 -27.92 31.38 5.76
C LEU A 128 -29.17 31.06 6.62
N SER A 129 -30.22 31.89 6.55
CA SER A 129 -31.50 31.62 7.19
C SER A 129 -32.35 30.63 6.40
N GLY A 130 -32.02 30.41 5.12
CA GLY A 130 -32.84 29.65 4.17
C GLY A 130 -33.87 30.52 3.46
N ASP A 131 -33.78 31.85 3.58
CA ASP A 131 -34.70 32.77 2.91
C ASP A 131 -34.35 32.84 1.43
N ARG A 132 -35.31 32.41 0.60
CA ARG A 132 -35.15 32.26 -0.85
C ARG A 132 -35.81 33.41 -1.60
N GLU A 133 -35.03 34.10 -2.43
CA GLU A 133 -35.49 35.21 -3.26
C GLU A 133 -35.33 34.91 -4.74
N LEU A 134 -36.40 35.12 -5.52
CA LEU A 134 -36.40 34.94 -6.97
C LEU A 134 -35.59 36.03 -7.66
N ILE A 135 -34.65 35.61 -8.51
CA ILE A 135 -33.87 36.49 -9.38
C ILE A 135 -34.72 36.79 -10.62
N ARG A 136 -35.38 37.95 -10.63
CA ARG A 136 -36.39 38.33 -11.65
C ARG A 136 -35.80 38.72 -13.01
N GLN A 137 -34.53 39.10 -13.05
CA GLN A 137 -33.84 39.50 -14.28
C GLN A 137 -32.93 38.36 -14.74
N THR A 138 -32.61 38.30 -16.04
CA THR A 138 -31.57 37.40 -16.52
C THR A 138 -30.28 37.74 -15.77
N PRO A 139 -29.65 36.77 -15.08
CA PRO A 139 -28.44 37.04 -14.30
C PRO A 139 -27.28 37.35 -15.25
N ASP A 140 -27.08 38.64 -15.55
CA ASP A 140 -25.90 39.10 -16.27
C ASP A 140 -24.68 39.13 -15.33
N PHE A 141 -23.48 39.32 -15.90
CA PHE A 141 -22.25 39.30 -15.11
C PHE A 141 -22.22 40.39 -14.02
N ARG A 142 -22.86 41.55 -14.23
CA ARG A 142 -22.88 42.64 -13.24
C ARG A 142 -23.78 42.29 -12.07
N TYR A 143 -25.00 41.83 -12.35
CA TYR A 143 -25.92 41.37 -11.33
C TYR A 143 -25.29 40.27 -10.47
N MET A 144 -24.61 39.32 -11.11
CA MET A 144 -23.96 38.22 -10.43
C MET A 144 -22.82 38.71 -9.53
N TYR A 145 -21.97 39.62 -10.03
CA TYR A 145 -20.91 40.22 -9.23
C TYR A 145 -21.46 41.03 -8.05
N ASP A 146 -22.45 41.89 -8.28
CA ASP A 146 -23.01 42.76 -7.23
C ASP A 146 -23.74 41.95 -6.14
N THR A 147 -24.36 40.83 -6.52
CA THR A 147 -25.15 39.99 -5.61
C THR A 147 -24.29 38.95 -4.89
N PHE A 148 -23.42 38.25 -5.62
CA PHE A 148 -22.67 37.09 -5.14
C PHE A 148 -21.16 37.34 -5.03
N GLY A 149 -20.69 38.55 -5.38
CA GLY A 149 -19.27 38.90 -5.32
C GLY A 149 -18.40 38.23 -6.39
N ARG A 150 -19.02 37.53 -7.35
CA ARG A 150 -18.37 36.87 -8.49
C ARG A 150 -19.30 36.75 -9.70
N VAL A 151 -18.72 36.66 -10.89
CA VAL A 151 -19.44 36.45 -12.15
C VAL A 151 -19.79 34.97 -12.38
N LEU A 152 -20.73 34.69 -13.30
CA LEU A 152 -21.07 33.31 -13.70
C LEU A 152 -19.91 32.62 -14.41
N SER A 153 -19.30 33.28 -15.38
CA SER A 153 -18.16 32.73 -16.10
C SER A 153 -17.12 33.82 -16.34
N ILE A 154 -15.92 33.63 -15.80
CA ILE A 154 -14.81 34.55 -15.98
C ILE A 154 -14.33 34.49 -17.44
N LYS A 155 -14.37 33.31 -18.09
CA LYS A 155 -14.08 33.13 -19.51
C LYS A 155 -14.98 33.99 -20.40
N GLU A 156 -16.29 33.96 -20.18
CA GLU A 156 -17.23 34.77 -20.97
C GLU A 156 -17.08 36.27 -20.65
N CYS A 157 -16.71 36.63 -19.42
CA CYS A 157 -16.37 38.02 -19.09
C CYS A 157 -15.11 38.51 -19.83
N TRP A 158 -14.06 37.68 -19.95
CA TRP A 158 -12.89 37.99 -20.75
C TRP A 158 -13.25 38.24 -22.21
N LYS A 159 -13.99 37.32 -22.84
CA LYS A 159 -14.44 37.44 -24.23
C LYS A 159 -15.25 38.71 -24.45
N HIS A 160 -16.25 38.95 -23.60
CA HIS A 160 -17.09 40.13 -23.68
C HIS A 160 -16.29 41.43 -23.53
N MET A 161 -15.36 41.47 -22.58
CA MET A 161 -14.49 42.61 -22.34
C MET A 161 -13.61 42.93 -23.54
N ILE A 162 -12.91 41.92 -24.09
CA ILE A 162 -12.01 42.10 -25.24
C ILE A 162 -12.80 42.53 -26.47
N SER A 163 -13.93 41.87 -26.76
CA SER A 163 -14.82 42.23 -27.85
C SER A 163 -15.27 43.70 -27.74
N SER A 164 -15.70 44.11 -26.54
CA SER A 164 -16.15 45.48 -26.27
C SER A 164 -15.01 46.50 -26.43
N ALA A 165 -13.80 46.16 -25.96
CA ALA A 165 -12.63 47.03 -26.08
C ALA A 165 -12.24 47.24 -27.55
N LEU A 166 -12.25 46.19 -28.37
CA LEU A 166 -11.95 46.26 -29.79
C LEU A 166 -13.02 47.06 -30.57
N GLN A 167 -14.31 46.83 -30.28
CA GLN A 167 -15.41 47.50 -30.96
C GLN A 167 -15.49 49.00 -30.60
N THR A 168 -15.39 49.32 -29.32
CA THR A 168 -15.56 50.71 -28.84
C THR A 168 -14.27 51.52 -28.91
N ARG A 169 -13.11 50.85 -29.03
CA ARG A 169 -11.76 51.43 -28.89
C ARG A 169 -11.56 52.14 -27.55
N THR A 170 -12.26 51.70 -26.52
CA THR A 170 -12.15 52.22 -25.14
C THR A 170 -11.62 51.17 -24.20
N ILE A 171 -10.98 51.61 -23.12
CA ILE A 171 -10.50 50.73 -22.06
C ILE A 171 -11.70 50.12 -21.36
N GLN A 172 -11.69 48.80 -21.22
CA GLN A 172 -12.71 48.04 -20.48
C GLN A 172 -12.08 47.46 -19.23
N LEU A 173 -12.75 47.62 -18.09
CA LEU A 173 -12.31 47.13 -16.79
C LEU A 173 -13.50 46.53 -16.06
N TYR A 174 -13.42 45.24 -15.72
CA TYR A 174 -14.49 44.51 -15.03
C TYR A 174 -13.94 43.80 -13.79
N ASN A 175 -14.66 43.90 -12.68
CA ASN A 175 -14.42 43.04 -11.53
C ASN A 175 -15.11 41.70 -11.78
N VAL A 176 -14.37 40.60 -11.66
CA VAL A 176 -14.90 39.25 -11.89
C VAL A 176 -15.05 38.45 -10.60
N GLU A 177 -14.23 38.77 -9.61
CA GLU A 177 -14.31 38.25 -8.25
C GLU A 177 -13.70 39.31 -7.30
N LYS A 178 -14.03 39.29 -6.01
CA LYS A 178 -13.41 40.21 -5.04
C LYS A 178 -11.88 40.01 -5.01
N GLY A 179 -11.13 41.04 -5.40
CA GLY A 179 -9.67 40.98 -5.51
C GLY A 179 -9.17 40.43 -6.85
N TYR A 180 -10.06 40.25 -7.84
CA TYR A 180 -9.73 39.85 -9.20
C TYR A 180 -10.47 40.76 -10.20
N THR A 181 -9.70 41.64 -10.83
CA THR A 181 -10.17 42.54 -11.87
C THR A 181 -9.50 42.19 -13.19
N ILE A 182 -10.29 42.15 -14.27
CA ILE A 182 -9.79 41.97 -15.63
C ILE A 182 -9.83 43.30 -16.38
N LEU A 183 -8.87 43.49 -17.28
CA LEU A 183 -8.64 44.71 -18.03
C LEU A 183 -8.31 44.39 -19.50
N ALA A 184 -8.93 45.13 -20.42
CA ALA A 184 -8.51 45.18 -21.83
C ALA A 184 -8.28 46.63 -22.26
N VAL A 185 -7.08 46.87 -22.81
CA VAL A 185 -6.64 48.17 -23.31
C VAL A 185 -6.34 48.05 -24.81
N PRO A 186 -7.18 48.62 -25.69
CA PRO A 186 -6.89 48.61 -27.12
C PRO A 186 -5.69 49.53 -27.41
N VAL A 187 -4.78 49.12 -28.30
CA VAL A 187 -3.54 49.84 -28.61
C VAL A 187 -3.77 51.29 -29.03
N ASP A 188 -4.83 51.53 -29.80
CA ASP A 188 -5.17 52.85 -30.32
C ASP A 188 -5.78 53.78 -29.25
N SER A 189 -5.88 53.34 -27.99
CA SER A 189 -6.41 54.16 -26.91
C SER A 189 -5.41 55.26 -26.51
N PRO A 190 -5.84 56.54 -26.40
CA PRO A 190 -5.00 57.62 -25.89
C PRO A 190 -4.47 57.36 -24.47
N ARG A 191 -5.14 56.48 -23.71
CA ARG A 191 -4.79 56.07 -22.35
C ARG A 191 -3.95 54.79 -22.30
N ALA A 192 -3.56 54.19 -23.43
CA ALA A 192 -2.69 53.01 -23.46
C ALA A 192 -1.30 53.26 -22.85
N ARG A 193 -0.89 54.54 -22.75
CA ARG A 193 0.37 54.97 -22.11
C ARG A 193 0.28 55.12 -20.59
N VAL A 194 -0.91 54.96 -20.01
CA VAL A 194 -1.16 55.11 -18.58
C VAL A 194 -0.86 53.80 -17.86
N ASN A 195 -0.28 53.86 -16.67
CA ASN A 195 0.04 52.66 -15.88
C ASN A 195 -1.25 51.91 -15.50
N ILE A 196 -1.25 50.57 -15.55
CA ILE A 196 -2.38 49.72 -15.14
C ILE A 196 -2.89 50.09 -13.74
N ARG A 197 -2.01 50.50 -12.81
CA ARG A 197 -2.40 50.99 -11.49
C ARG A 197 -3.31 52.22 -11.54
N GLU A 198 -3.02 53.17 -12.43
CA GLU A 198 -3.82 54.38 -12.61
C GLU A 198 -5.14 54.07 -13.32
N ILE A 199 -5.14 53.10 -14.25
CA ILE A 199 -6.35 52.62 -14.91
C ILE A 199 -7.28 51.91 -13.91
N ALA A 200 -6.71 51.05 -13.06
CA ALA A 200 -7.43 50.37 -11.99
C ALA A 200 -7.99 51.34 -10.93
N GLY A 201 -7.26 52.43 -10.64
CA GLY A 201 -7.72 53.47 -9.73
C GLY A 201 -8.20 52.90 -8.38
N PRO A 202 -9.48 53.07 -8.01
CA PRO A 202 -10.00 52.63 -6.71
C PRO A 202 -10.04 51.11 -6.51
N VAL A 203 -9.97 50.31 -7.59
CA VAL A 203 -9.94 48.83 -7.46
C VAL A 203 -8.52 48.27 -7.26
N TRP A 204 -7.50 49.13 -7.25
CA TRP A 204 -6.12 48.69 -6.99
C TRP A 204 -5.94 48.23 -5.54
N PRO A 205 -5.46 47.01 -5.26
CA PRO A 205 -5.43 46.42 -3.91
C PRO A 205 -4.27 46.88 -3.03
N GLY A 206 -3.61 47.99 -3.38
CA GLY A 206 -2.48 48.52 -2.61
C GLY A 206 -1.18 47.75 -2.87
N GLU A 207 -0.45 47.40 -1.81
CA GLU A 207 0.87 46.75 -1.90
C GLU A 207 0.80 45.26 -2.26
N SER A 208 -0.36 44.61 -2.08
CA SER A 208 -0.59 43.21 -2.46
C SER A 208 -0.95 43.03 -3.93
N GLY A 209 -0.96 44.12 -4.71
CA GLY A 209 -1.36 44.13 -6.11
C GLY A 209 -0.35 43.43 -7.01
N GLN A 210 -0.83 42.42 -7.72
CA GLN A 210 -0.09 41.77 -8.79
C GLN A 210 -0.81 41.99 -10.12
N VAL A 211 -0.03 42.28 -11.16
CA VAL A 211 -0.52 42.35 -12.54
C VAL A 211 -0.02 41.14 -13.31
N ILE A 212 -0.93 40.46 -14.00
CA ILE A 212 -0.62 39.33 -14.88
C ILE A 212 -1.16 39.66 -16.27
N ARG A 213 -0.31 39.62 -17.30
CA ARG A 213 -0.75 39.79 -18.70
C ARG A 213 -0.91 38.44 -19.37
N LEU A 214 -1.94 38.29 -20.19
CA LEU A 214 -2.11 37.06 -20.97
C LEU A 214 -0.99 36.88 -22.01
N SER A 215 -0.43 37.97 -22.52
CA SER A 215 0.67 37.94 -23.51
C SER A 215 2.02 37.49 -22.93
N ASP A 216 2.23 37.62 -21.61
CA ASP A 216 3.47 37.21 -20.95
C ASP A 216 3.60 35.67 -20.85
N MET A 217 2.48 34.94 -21.01
CA MET A 217 2.38 33.49 -20.90
C MET A 217 3.29 32.72 -21.87
N ALA A 218 3.47 33.19 -23.11
CA ALA A 218 4.29 32.50 -24.12
C ALA A 218 5.80 32.54 -23.79
N ARG A 219 6.21 33.37 -22.83
CA ARG A 219 7.62 33.55 -22.42
C ARG A 219 7.96 32.77 -21.15
N GLU A 220 6.97 32.21 -20.46
CA GLU A 220 7.18 31.44 -19.23
C GLU A 220 7.46 29.96 -19.57
N GLU A 221 8.75 29.58 -19.60
CA GLU A 221 9.17 28.19 -19.79
C GLU A 221 8.62 27.30 -18.66
N GLY A 222 7.91 26.22 -19.02
CA GLY A 222 7.55 25.13 -18.10
C GLY A 222 6.09 25.10 -17.60
N LEU A 223 5.29 26.15 -17.80
CA LEU A 223 3.85 26.11 -17.52
C LEU A 223 3.08 25.54 -18.72
N LYS A 224 2.85 24.23 -18.72
CA LYS A 224 1.81 23.60 -19.55
C LYS A 224 0.58 23.39 -18.69
N LEU A 225 -0.31 24.38 -18.65
CA LEU A 225 -1.63 24.22 -18.09
C LEU A 225 -2.55 23.61 -19.16
N GLU A 226 -3.50 22.78 -18.73
CA GLU A 226 -4.62 22.40 -19.59
C GLU A 226 -5.61 23.57 -19.66
N ASP A 227 -6.33 23.72 -20.79
CA ASP A 227 -7.41 24.70 -20.94
C ASP A 227 -6.92 26.16 -20.77
N MET A 228 -5.86 26.51 -21.51
CA MET A 228 -5.30 27.86 -21.53
C MET A 228 -6.18 28.81 -22.35
N TYR A 229 -5.96 30.14 -22.26
CA TYR A 229 -6.78 31.11 -23.00
C TYR A 229 -6.79 30.91 -24.52
N GLN A 230 -5.75 30.29 -25.08
CA GLN A 230 -5.70 29.95 -26.50
C GLN A 230 -6.71 28.85 -26.87
N ASP A 231 -7.06 27.99 -25.90
CA ASP A 231 -8.01 26.89 -26.08
C ASP A 231 -9.46 27.36 -25.92
N TRP A 232 -9.75 28.16 -24.88
CA TRP A 232 -11.12 28.60 -24.58
C TRP A 232 -11.53 29.94 -25.20
N MET A 233 -10.58 30.69 -25.75
CA MET A 233 -10.78 31.97 -26.45
C MET A 233 -9.88 32.08 -27.70
N PRO A 234 -9.95 31.12 -28.63
CA PRO A 234 -9.12 31.12 -29.84
C PRO A 234 -9.38 32.34 -30.75
N GLU A 235 -10.61 32.88 -30.75
CA GLU A 235 -11.03 33.99 -31.60
C GLU A 235 -10.31 35.32 -31.30
N TYR A 236 -9.79 35.49 -30.08
CA TYR A 236 -9.04 36.69 -29.68
C TYR A 236 -7.55 36.43 -29.47
N ALA A 237 -7.08 35.17 -29.58
CA ALA A 237 -5.69 34.81 -29.33
C ALA A 237 -4.72 35.54 -30.26
N ALA A 238 -5.07 35.71 -31.54
CA ALA A 238 -4.26 36.45 -32.52
C ALA A 238 -4.17 37.96 -32.19
N GLU A 239 -5.26 38.56 -31.70
CA GLU A 239 -5.30 39.97 -31.31
C GLU A 239 -4.44 40.24 -30.07
N ILE A 240 -4.47 39.34 -29.09
CA ILE A 240 -3.65 39.40 -27.87
C ILE A 240 -2.17 39.19 -28.21
N ASN A 241 -1.84 38.15 -28.98
CA ASN A 241 -0.46 37.79 -29.31
C ASN A 241 0.18 38.80 -30.27
N GLY A 242 -0.60 39.34 -31.21
CA GLY A 242 -0.20 40.43 -32.10
C GLY A 242 -0.09 41.77 -31.37
N GLY A 243 -0.51 41.83 -30.11
CA GLY A 243 -0.44 43.01 -29.26
C GLY A 243 -1.44 44.10 -29.63
N HIS A 244 -2.46 43.84 -30.45
CA HIS A 244 -3.50 44.82 -30.84
C HIS A 244 -4.41 45.22 -29.66
N VAL A 245 -4.47 44.37 -28.65
CA VAL A 245 -5.10 44.64 -27.36
C VAL A 245 -4.19 44.13 -26.23
N ASP A 246 -3.86 45.01 -25.29
CA ASP A 246 -3.17 44.62 -24.04
C ASP A 246 -4.21 44.12 -23.03
N VAL A 247 -4.06 42.87 -22.62
CA VAL A 247 -5.03 42.16 -21.80
C VAL A 247 -4.35 41.70 -20.51
N ALA A 248 -4.84 42.21 -19.39
CA ALA A 248 -4.22 42.03 -18.09
C ALA A 248 -5.25 41.79 -16.99
N ALA A 249 -4.82 41.11 -15.93
CA ALA A 249 -5.56 40.96 -14.69
C ALA A 249 -4.83 41.69 -13.56
N VAL A 250 -5.59 42.35 -12.69
CA VAL A 250 -5.13 42.96 -11.44
C VAL A 250 -5.66 42.11 -10.29
N LEU A 251 -4.75 41.55 -9.51
CA LEU A 251 -5.04 40.55 -8.48
C LEU A 251 -4.58 41.04 -7.11
N ASP A 252 -5.36 40.72 -6.07
CA ASP A 252 -5.01 40.94 -4.67
C ASP A 252 -4.50 39.63 -4.03
N LEU A 253 -3.18 39.48 -3.94
CA LEU A 253 -2.58 38.25 -3.37
C LEU A 253 -2.90 38.05 -1.89
N ALA A 254 -3.14 39.13 -1.13
CA ALA A 254 -3.55 39.01 0.27
C ALA A 254 -4.94 38.39 0.36
N ARG A 255 -5.82 38.67 -0.61
CA ARG A 255 -7.15 38.07 -0.70
C ARG A 255 -7.10 36.59 -1.06
N VAL A 256 -6.26 36.22 -2.04
CA VAL A 256 -6.04 34.79 -2.40
C VAL A 256 -5.55 34.01 -1.18
N LEU A 257 -4.57 34.54 -0.44
CA LEU A 257 -4.09 33.94 0.80
C LEU A 257 -5.19 33.78 1.84
N ALA A 258 -6.00 34.81 2.05
CA ALA A 258 -7.09 34.78 3.03
C ALA A 258 -8.16 33.72 2.65
N LEU A 259 -8.48 33.60 1.36
CA LEU A 259 -9.41 32.59 0.85
C LEU A 259 -8.86 31.17 1.06
N LEU A 260 -7.61 30.93 0.67
CA LEU A 260 -6.93 29.64 0.87
C LEU A 260 -6.91 29.23 2.35
N LYS A 261 -6.54 30.15 3.26
CA LYS A 261 -6.56 29.89 4.71
C LYS A 261 -7.97 29.55 5.21
N LYS A 262 -8.99 30.28 4.75
CA LYS A 262 -10.38 30.05 5.15
C LYS A 262 -10.87 28.67 4.71
N MET A 263 -10.52 28.25 3.49
CA MET A 263 -10.89 26.93 2.96
C MET A 263 -10.19 25.80 3.71
N LEU A 264 -8.86 25.90 3.91
CA LEU A 264 -8.11 24.92 4.70
C LEU A 264 -8.64 24.81 6.15
N THR A 265 -8.99 25.93 6.78
CA THR A 265 -9.56 25.95 8.14
C THR A 265 -10.95 25.32 8.18
N ARG A 266 -11.80 25.57 7.17
CA ARG A 266 -13.15 24.98 7.05
C ARG A 266 -13.08 23.46 7.00
N GLU A 267 -12.13 22.91 6.25
CA GLU A 267 -11.92 21.47 6.09
C GLU A 267 -11.08 20.85 7.24
N ALA A 268 -10.73 21.63 8.26
CA ALA A 268 -9.88 21.21 9.38
C ALA A 268 -8.51 20.63 8.97
N ILE A 269 -7.94 21.14 7.88
CA ILE A 269 -6.63 20.74 7.35
C ILE A 269 -5.53 21.53 8.07
N GLU A 270 -4.49 20.86 8.58
CA GLU A 270 -3.35 21.52 9.21
C GLU A 270 -2.45 22.21 8.17
N PHE A 271 -2.11 23.48 8.40
CA PHE A 271 -1.23 24.24 7.49
C PHE A 271 -0.39 25.29 8.21
N THR A 272 0.70 25.70 7.54
CA THR A 272 1.53 26.86 7.91
C THR A 272 1.72 27.76 6.69
N ALA A 273 1.63 29.07 6.87
CA ALA A 273 1.82 30.04 5.77
C ALA A 273 3.05 30.90 6.04
N GLN A 274 3.97 30.97 5.07
CA GLN A 274 5.17 31.81 5.13
C GLN A 274 5.33 32.54 3.79
N GLY A 275 5.08 33.86 3.80
CA GLY A 275 5.12 34.68 2.60
C GLY A 275 4.13 34.19 1.53
N ASP A 276 4.66 33.83 0.36
CA ASP A 276 3.93 33.36 -0.83
C ASP A 276 3.59 31.86 -0.79
N ILE A 277 4.11 31.12 0.18
CA ILE A 277 4.01 29.67 0.24
C ILE A 277 3.14 29.25 1.42
N VAL A 278 2.15 28.40 1.14
CA VAL A 278 1.33 27.71 2.14
C VAL A 278 1.71 26.23 2.13
N THR A 279 2.13 25.70 3.27
CA THR A 279 2.47 24.29 3.44
C THR A 279 1.34 23.58 4.16
N ILE A 280 0.69 22.63 3.48
CA ILE A 280 -0.26 21.67 4.06
C ILE A 280 0.55 20.55 4.72
N THR A 281 0.20 20.20 5.95
CA THR A 281 0.93 19.19 6.75
C THR A 281 0.02 18.03 7.10
N SER A 282 0.45 16.80 6.78
CA SER A 282 -0.12 15.55 7.26
C SER A 282 1.04 14.67 7.72
N ARG A 283 1.45 14.81 8.99
CA ARG A 283 2.74 14.27 9.46
C ARG A 283 2.87 12.77 9.13
N PRO A 284 4.01 12.33 8.54
CA PRO A 284 5.24 13.08 8.29
C PRO A 284 5.29 13.85 6.95
N PHE A 285 4.25 13.76 6.13
CA PHE A 285 4.20 14.30 4.78
C PHE A 285 3.75 15.76 4.74
N LYS A 286 4.15 16.46 3.68
CA LYS A 286 3.76 17.86 3.45
C LYS A 286 3.60 18.16 1.97
N ALA A 287 2.78 19.16 1.65
CA ALA A 287 2.64 19.66 0.29
C ALA A 287 2.66 21.18 0.30
N GLN A 288 3.30 21.80 -0.68
CA GLN A 288 3.43 23.25 -0.79
C GLN A 288 2.55 23.79 -1.90
N LEU A 289 1.87 24.90 -1.61
CA LEU A 289 1.04 25.67 -2.52
C LEU A 289 1.59 27.09 -2.60
N SER A 290 1.74 27.60 -3.83
CA SER A 290 2.22 28.96 -4.12
C SER A 290 1.02 29.85 -4.47
N ILE A 291 0.89 30.98 -3.77
CA ILE A 291 -0.23 31.91 -3.96
C ILE A 291 -0.12 32.57 -5.34
N LYS A 292 1.08 32.92 -5.78
CA LYS A 292 1.32 33.41 -7.15
C LYS A 292 0.95 32.40 -8.22
N ASP A 293 1.20 31.11 -8.00
CA ASP A 293 0.87 30.10 -9.01
C ASP A 293 -0.63 29.86 -9.10
N ILE A 294 -1.33 29.88 -7.97
CA ILE A 294 -2.81 29.89 -7.92
C ILE A 294 -3.36 31.10 -8.68
N ALA A 295 -2.81 32.28 -8.42
CA ALA A 295 -3.23 33.53 -9.04
C ALA A 295 -3.00 33.53 -10.56
N ARG A 296 -1.85 33.03 -11.02
CA ARG A 296 -1.53 32.85 -12.45
C ARG A 296 -2.47 31.86 -13.13
N GLU A 297 -2.67 30.70 -12.52
CA GLU A 297 -3.54 29.66 -13.07
C GLU A 297 -4.97 30.16 -13.23
N ALA A 298 -5.51 30.89 -12.24
CA ALA A 298 -6.84 31.51 -12.32
C ALA A 298 -6.98 32.46 -13.53
N VAL A 299 -5.92 33.22 -13.84
CA VAL A 299 -5.89 34.11 -15.01
C VAL A 299 -5.82 33.34 -16.32
N TYR A 300 -4.87 32.43 -16.46
CA TYR A 300 -4.64 31.73 -17.73
C TYR A 300 -5.75 30.73 -18.08
N THR A 301 -6.37 30.11 -17.07
CA THR A 301 -7.50 29.18 -17.25
C THR A 301 -8.86 29.87 -17.22
N GLY A 302 -8.92 31.17 -16.90
CA GLY A 302 -10.17 31.91 -16.78
C GLY A 302 -11.10 31.36 -15.69
N LYS A 303 -10.54 30.94 -14.54
CA LYS A 303 -11.26 30.36 -13.40
C LYS A 303 -11.25 31.29 -12.19
N SER A 304 -12.19 31.10 -11.26
CA SER A 304 -12.19 31.84 -10.00
C SER A 304 -11.03 31.39 -9.10
N PHE A 305 -10.63 32.22 -8.13
CA PHE A 305 -9.62 31.81 -7.16
C PHE A 305 -10.08 30.60 -6.35
N HIS A 306 -11.37 30.56 -6.00
CA HIS A 306 -11.97 29.44 -5.30
C HIS A 306 -11.76 28.12 -6.06
N ASP A 307 -12.14 28.09 -7.34
CA ASP A 307 -12.08 26.87 -8.15
C ASP A 307 -10.64 26.35 -8.29
N VAL A 308 -9.67 27.26 -8.45
CA VAL A 308 -8.24 26.90 -8.54
C VAL A 308 -7.69 26.46 -7.19
N ILE A 309 -8.05 27.15 -6.11
CA ILE A 309 -7.64 26.78 -4.75
C ILE A 309 -8.12 25.38 -4.40
N ASP A 310 -9.40 25.07 -4.63
CA ASP A 310 -9.96 23.75 -4.35
C ASP A 310 -9.21 22.66 -5.12
N ALA A 311 -9.05 22.82 -6.44
CA ALA A 311 -8.31 21.87 -7.27
C ALA A 311 -6.86 21.66 -6.80
N ARG A 312 -6.21 22.73 -6.34
CA ARG A 312 -4.83 22.67 -5.81
C ARG A 312 -4.75 22.01 -4.44
N ILE A 313 -5.73 22.23 -3.56
CA ILE A 313 -5.83 21.54 -2.27
C ILE A 313 -6.06 20.04 -2.52
N GLU A 314 -7.00 19.67 -3.39
CA GLU A 314 -7.29 18.28 -3.73
C GLU A 314 -6.06 17.57 -4.31
N ALA A 315 -5.36 18.21 -5.25
CA ALA A 315 -4.12 17.68 -5.82
C ALA A 315 -3.03 17.51 -4.75
N ALA A 316 -2.89 18.46 -3.82
CA ALA A 316 -1.94 18.39 -2.73
C ALA A 316 -2.24 17.23 -1.77
N LEU A 317 -3.51 17.06 -1.37
CA LEU A 317 -3.95 15.96 -0.50
C LEU A 317 -3.78 14.60 -1.20
N THR A 318 -4.10 14.51 -2.49
CA THR A 318 -3.90 13.31 -3.28
C THR A 318 -2.43 12.92 -3.34
N ARG A 319 -1.52 13.89 -3.52
CA ARG A 319 -0.06 13.66 -3.50
C ARG A 319 0.42 13.16 -2.15
N ILE A 320 -0.08 13.74 -1.05
CA ILE A 320 0.22 13.27 0.31
C ILE A 320 -0.25 11.82 0.49
N HIS A 321 -1.49 11.52 0.10
CA HIS A 321 -2.04 10.18 0.21
C HIS A 321 -1.29 9.14 -0.64
N GLN A 322 -0.84 9.53 -1.83
CA GLN A 322 0.01 8.68 -2.67
C GLN A 322 1.36 8.39 -2.00
N ALA A 323 2.00 9.41 -1.41
CA ALA A 323 3.24 9.24 -0.66
C ALA A 323 3.07 8.31 0.56
N GLU A 324 1.95 8.44 1.28
CA GLU A 324 1.56 7.52 2.37
C GLU A 324 1.43 6.07 1.88
N CYS A 325 0.74 5.86 0.76
CA CYS A 325 0.59 4.54 0.15
C CYS A 325 1.93 3.94 -0.27
N ILE A 326 2.79 4.73 -0.91
CA ILE A 326 4.15 4.29 -1.31
C ILE A 326 4.95 3.86 -0.09
N LEU A 327 4.97 4.68 0.98
CA LEU A 327 5.68 4.32 2.22
C LEU A 327 5.13 3.03 2.83
N LYS A 328 3.81 2.87 2.86
CA LYS A 328 3.15 1.68 3.40
C LYS A 328 3.54 0.42 2.62
N ASP A 329 3.55 0.50 1.30
CA ASP A 329 3.92 -0.62 0.43
C ASP A 329 5.41 -0.99 0.59
N ILE A 330 6.31 0.00 0.63
CA ILE A 330 7.74 -0.24 0.84
C ILE A 330 7.97 -0.88 2.22
N ARG A 331 7.31 -0.40 3.28
CA ARG A 331 7.41 -0.98 4.64
C ARG A 331 6.90 -2.41 4.71
N LYS A 332 5.88 -2.73 3.94
CA LYS A 332 5.34 -4.09 3.88
C LYS A 332 6.37 -5.07 3.29
N ASP A 333 7.08 -4.66 2.25
CA ASP A 333 8.04 -5.52 1.54
C ASP A 333 9.48 -5.45 2.09
N MET A 334 9.81 -4.45 2.92
CA MET A 334 11.14 -4.25 3.51
C MET A 334 11.07 -3.90 5.02
N PRO A 335 10.34 -4.65 5.87
CA PRO A 335 9.97 -4.23 7.23
C PRO A 335 11.14 -4.01 8.19
N ALA A 336 12.29 -4.64 7.95
CA ALA A 336 13.48 -4.54 8.80
C ALA A 336 14.30 -3.25 8.60
N TYR A 337 13.96 -2.40 7.62
CA TYR A 337 14.73 -1.21 7.27
C TYR A 337 14.33 0.01 8.11
N GLN A 338 15.23 0.98 8.24
CA GLN A 338 14.93 2.27 8.87
C GLN A 338 14.45 3.28 7.83
N TYR A 339 13.48 4.12 8.22
CA TYR A 339 12.79 5.03 7.31
C TYR A 339 12.77 6.45 7.86
N HIS A 340 13.36 7.40 7.11
CA HIS A 340 13.38 8.82 7.45
C HIS A 340 12.76 9.64 6.32
N VAL A 341 11.75 10.44 6.64
CA VAL A 341 11.16 11.38 5.66
C VAL A 341 11.92 12.70 5.77
N ASP A 342 12.69 13.03 4.73
CA ASP A 342 13.44 14.29 4.59
C ASP A 342 12.88 15.09 3.41
N GLY A 343 12.00 16.03 3.73
CA GLY A 343 11.36 16.89 2.72
C GLY A 343 10.52 16.08 1.74
N ASP A 344 10.94 16.07 0.48
CA ASP A 344 10.26 15.36 -0.61
C ASP A 344 10.73 13.91 -0.77
N PHE A 345 11.71 13.49 0.02
CA PHE A 345 12.37 12.20 -0.11
C PHE A 345 12.12 11.32 1.11
N LEU A 346 11.96 10.04 0.84
CA LEU A 346 12.08 8.96 1.81
C LEU A 346 13.49 8.41 1.73
N GLU A 347 14.28 8.62 2.77
CA GLU A 347 15.54 7.93 2.99
C GLU A 347 15.28 6.58 3.66
N ILE A 348 15.86 5.54 3.09
CA ILE A 348 15.72 4.15 3.54
C ILE A 348 17.12 3.64 3.84
N ILE A 349 17.34 3.23 5.09
CA ILE A 349 18.65 2.79 5.57
C ILE A 349 18.57 1.31 5.93
N ASN A 350 19.47 0.52 5.36
CA ASN A 350 19.67 -0.86 5.78
C ASN A 350 20.44 -0.85 7.12
N PRO A 351 19.84 -1.33 8.23
CA PRO A 351 20.52 -1.30 9.52
C PRO A 351 21.74 -2.23 9.60
N TYR A 352 21.86 -3.22 8.72
CA TYR A 352 22.90 -4.24 8.78
C TYR A 352 24.22 -3.81 8.13
N ASN A 353 24.15 -3.03 7.04
CA ASN A 353 25.34 -2.55 6.32
C ASN A 353 25.47 -1.01 6.28
N GLY A 354 24.48 -0.28 6.80
CA GLY A 354 24.47 1.19 6.83
C GLY A 354 24.26 1.86 5.47
N LEU A 355 24.00 1.10 4.40
CA LEU A 355 23.69 1.68 3.09
C LEU A 355 22.35 2.42 3.16
N SER A 356 22.31 3.59 2.52
CA SER A 356 21.14 4.46 2.46
C SER A 356 20.76 4.76 1.02
N GLU A 357 19.48 4.69 0.69
CA GLU A 357 18.97 5.08 -0.63
C GLU A 357 17.78 6.03 -0.47
N ARG A 358 17.66 7.01 -1.38
CA ARG A 358 16.60 8.03 -1.33
C ARG A 358 15.58 7.84 -2.44
N VAL A 359 14.31 7.84 -2.08
CA VAL A 359 13.18 7.79 -3.02
C VAL A 359 12.42 9.10 -2.96
N ASN A 360 12.21 9.75 -4.10
CA ASN A 360 11.29 10.89 -4.16
C ASN A 360 9.85 10.38 -4.07
N LEU A 361 9.16 10.73 -2.99
CA LEU A 361 7.79 10.27 -2.70
C LEU A 361 6.73 10.93 -3.60
N TYR A 362 7.08 12.07 -4.19
CA TYR A 362 6.17 12.91 -4.96
C TYR A 362 6.46 12.90 -6.46
N ALA A 363 7.42 12.09 -6.91
CA ALA A 363 7.73 11.89 -8.31
C ALA A 363 6.67 11.00 -8.98
N PRO A 364 6.44 11.15 -10.30
CA PRO A 364 5.56 10.25 -11.04
C PRO A 364 5.98 8.79 -10.87
N LEU A 365 5.02 7.91 -10.57
CA LEU A 365 5.30 6.48 -10.44
C LEU A 365 5.82 5.91 -11.76
N PRO A 366 6.86 5.06 -11.74
CA PRO A 366 7.37 4.41 -12.95
C PRO A 366 6.34 3.45 -13.55
N LYS A 367 6.45 3.15 -14.84
CA LYS A 367 5.62 2.13 -15.53
C LYS A 367 5.91 0.74 -14.91
N GLY A 368 5.06 0.33 -13.98
CA GLY A 368 5.26 -0.85 -13.11
C GLY A 368 5.02 -0.58 -11.62
N GLY A 369 4.76 0.68 -11.24
CA GLY A 369 4.33 1.09 -9.92
C GLY A 369 5.39 0.94 -8.84
N THR A 370 4.94 0.79 -7.58
CA THR A 370 5.81 0.68 -6.39
C THR A 370 6.76 -0.52 -6.47
N ARG A 371 6.40 -1.58 -7.21
CA ARG A 371 7.24 -2.79 -7.38
C ARG A 371 8.61 -2.48 -7.99
N ILE A 372 8.69 -1.57 -8.96
CA ILE A 372 9.96 -1.19 -9.58
C ILE A 372 10.82 -0.39 -8.59
N ILE A 373 10.19 0.47 -7.79
CA ILE A 373 10.88 1.23 -6.75
C ILE A 373 11.50 0.25 -5.74
N ILE A 374 10.72 -0.72 -5.27
CA ILE A 374 11.18 -1.73 -4.31
C ILE A 374 12.30 -2.61 -4.90
N ALA A 375 12.18 -3.05 -6.15
CA ALA A 375 13.23 -3.82 -6.82
C ALA A 375 14.56 -3.06 -6.88
N LYS A 376 14.52 -1.77 -7.24
CA LYS A 376 15.70 -0.89 -7.26
C LYS A 376 16.29 -0.69 -5.86
N LEU A 377 15.44 -0.51 -4.86
CA LEU A 377 15.86 -0.37 -3.47
C LEU A 377 16.58 -1.63 -2.98
N ARG A 378 16.03 -2.81 -3.26
CA ARG A 378 16.68 -4.09 -2.92
C ARG A 378 18.01 -4.25 -3.64
N GLU A 379 18.07 -3.93 -4.94
CA GLU A 379 19.33 -3.99 -5.69
C GLU A 379 20.41 -3.05 -5.11
N ALA A 380 20.01 -1.85 -4.66
CA ALA A 380 20.93 -0.88 -4.09
C ALA A 380 21.37 -1.24 -2.66
N LEU A 381 20.43 -1.69 -1.82
CA LEU A 381 20.63 -1.84 -0.38
C LEU A 381 21.08 -3.25 0.05
N CYS A 382 20.85 -4.28 -0.77
CA CYS A 382 21.24 -5.67 -0.48
C CYS A 382 22.55 -6.08 -1.18
N LYS A 383 23.28 -5.15 -1.81
CA LYS A 383 24.40 -5.47 -2.71
C LYS A 383 25.59 -6.21 -2.06
N ASN A 384 25.62 -6.38 -0.74
CA ASN A 384 26.69 -7.03 0.02
C ASN A 384 26.20 -7.74 1.31
N GLU A 385 24.92 -8.11 1.41
CA GLU A 385 24.39 -8.71 2.64
C GLU A 385 24.60 -10.24 2.61
N LYS A 386 25.34 -10.79 3.57
CA LYS A 386 25.26 -12.23 3.87
C LYS A 386 23.83 -12.50 4.35
N PHE A 387 23.15 -13.47 3.73
CA PHE A 387 21.79 -13.83 4.12
C PHE A 387 21.80 -14.34 5.57
N HIS A 388 20.90 -13.82 6.40
CA HIS A 388 20.67 -14.30 7.77
C HIS A 388 19.25 -14.85 7.87
N PRO A 389 19.08 -16.13 8.23
CA PRO A 389 17.77 -16.77 8.30
C PRO A 389 16.95 -16.21 9.48
N VAL A 390 15.70 -15.83 9.21
CA VAL A 390 14.77 -15.34 10.25
C VAL A 390 13.57 -16.27 10.34
N CYS A 391 13.19 -16.66 11.56
CA CYS A 391 12.01 -17.49 11.79
C CYS A 391 10.74 -16.73 11.38
N LYS A 392 9.66 -17.46 11.10
CA LYS A 392 8.32 -16.86 10.91
C LYS A 392 7.85 -15.99 12.08
N CYS A 393 8.40 -16.18 13.28
CA CYS A 393 8.12 -15.33 14.44
C CYS A 393 8.97 -14.04 14.50
N GLY A 394 9.85 -13.81 13.54
CA GLY A 394 10.70 -12.62 13.44
C GLY A 394 12.00 -12.66 14.26
N ARG A 395 12.34 -13.81 14.87
CA ARG A 395 13.59 -13.99 15.62
C ARG A 395 14.71 -14.54 14.75
N ASP A 396 15.94 -14.17 15.09
CA ASP A 396 17.14 -14.77 14.52
C ASP A 396 17.08 -16.28 14.68
N SER A 397 17.51 -16.97 13.65
CA SER A 397 17.45 -18.41 13.53
C SER A 397 18.77 -18.94 13.02
N PHE A 398 18.94 -20.25 13.11
CA PHE A 398 20.03 -20.94 12.46
C PHE A 398 19.47 -21.93 11.43
N VAL A 399 20.27 -22.22 10.40
CA VAL A 399 20.02 -23.30 9.46
C VAL A 399 20.57 -24.59 10.05
N TYR A 400 19.81 -25.66 9.95
CA TYR A 400 20.35 -27.00 10.16
C TYR A 400 19.75 -27.99 9.17
N LYS A 401 20.47 -29.11 8.98
CA LYS A 401 20.13 -30.16 8.02
C LYS A 401 19.65 -31.41 8.76
N THR A 402 18.70 -32.14 8.17
CA THR A 402 18.31 -33.48 8.64
C THR A 402 18.35 -34.47 7.48
N ILE A 403 18.59 -35.74 7.78
CA ILE A 403 18.65 -36.81 6.77
C ILE A 403 17.41 -37.69 6.90
N GLU A 404 16.69 -37.88 5.80
CA GLU A 404 15.51 -38.75 5.69
C GLU A 404 15.73 -39.85 4.64
N PRO A 405 15.04 -41.00 4.71
CA PRO A 405 15.13 -42.02 3.68
C PRO A 405 14.54 -41.52 2.36
N ALA A 406 15.05 -42.01 1.22
CA ALA A 406 14.54 -41.62 -0.11
C ALA A 406 13.03 -41.90 -0.29
N SER A 407 12.47 -42.87 0.46
CA SER A 407 11.03 -43.14 0.49
C SER A 407 10.20 -41.97 1.01
N TRP A 408 10.79 -41.05 1.79
CA TRP A 408 10.13 -39.89 2.40
C TRP A 408 9.48 -38.97 1.36
N LEU A 409 10.13 -38.76 0.20
CA LEU A 409 9.58 -37.95 -0.88
C LEU A 409 8.27 -38.50 -1.43
N LYS A 410 8.09 -39.83 -1.37
CA LYS A 410 6.89 -40.52 -1.88
C LYS A 410 5.80 -40.66 -0.82
N THR A 411 6.17 -40.71 0.45
CA THR A 411 5.24 -40.93 1.57
C THR A 411 4.74 -39.64 2.21
N THR A 412 5.44 -38.51 2.00
CA THR A 412 5.09 -37.22 2.60
C THR A 412 4.28 -36.36 1.63
N PRO A 413 3.05 -35.96 2.00
CA PRO A 413 2.27 -34.99 1.23
C PRO A 413 3.05 -33.69 1.02
N ASP A 414 2.94 -33.11 -0.18
CA ASP A 414 3.57 -31.84 -0.53
C ASP A 414 5.12 -31.81 -0.47
N SER A 415 5.78 -32.97 -0.50
CA SER A 415 7.25 -33.10 -0.50
C SER A 415 7.94 -32.25 -1.58
N PHE A 416 7.30 -32.04 -2.73
CA PHE A 416 7.80 -31.19 -3.82
C PHE A 416 7.97 -29.71 -3.45
N ASN A 417 7.34 -29.24 -2.37
CA ASN A 417 7.46 -27.87 -1.89
C ASN A 417 8.68 -27.65 -0.99
N TYR A 418 9.31 -28.70 -0.49
CA TYR A 418 10.45 -28.60 0.40
C TYR A 418 11.76 -28.36 -0.37
N VAL A 419 12.68 -27.65 0.26
CA VAL A 419 14.08 -27.56 -0.21
C VAL A 419 14.81 -28.79 0.28
N CYS A 420 15.35 -29.57 -0.66
CA CYS A 420 16.04 -30.81 -0.36
C CYS A 420 17.20 -31.11 -1.34
N ASP A 421 18.12 -31.96 -0.91
CA ASP A 421 19.19 -32.55 -1.73
C ASP A 421 18.99 -34.07 -1.80
N GLU A 422 18.75 -34.61 -3.00
CA GLU A 422 18.45 -36.03 -3.22
C GLU A 422 19.74 -36.84 -3.43
N ARG A 423 19.88 -37.95 -2.69
CA ARG A 423 20.97 -38.93 -2.79
C ARG A 423 20.39 -40.32 -3.06
N GLU A 424 21.24 -41.31 -3.37
CA GLU A 424 20.79 -42.63 -3.85
C GLU A 424 19.80 -43.33 -2.89
N ASN A 425 20.02 -43.26 -1.57
CA ASN A 425 19.16 -43.89 -0.55
C ASN A 425 18.56 -42.89 0.46
N ALA A 426 18.90 -41.61 0.36
CA ALA A 426 18.56 -40.60 1.37
C ALA A 426 18.25 -39.23 0.74
N VAL A 427 17.61 -38.36 1.52
CA VAL A 427 17.28 -36.99 1.16
C VAL A 427 17.65 -36.08 2.32
N ILE A 428 18.41 -35.02 2.04
CA ILE A 428 18.80 -34.02 3.01
C ILE A 428 17.78 -32.89 2.98
N LEU A 429 17.15 -32.60 4.12
CA LEU A 429 16.17 -31.54 4.28
C LEU A 429 16.78 -30.35 5.05
N TYR A 430 16.37 -29.14 4.67
CA TYR A 430 16.81 -27.90 5.31
C TYR A 430 15.74 -27.39 6.25
N TYR A 431 16.15 -26.99 7.45
CA TYR A 431 15.29 -26.41 8.48
C TYR A 431 15.87 -25.09 8.98
N ILE A 432 14.97 -24.18 9.33
CA ILE A 432 15.28 -22.96 10.08
C ILE A 432 14.74 -23.12 11.48
N SER A 433 15.62 -22.94 12.46
CA SER A 433 15.28 -23.09 13.87
C SER A 433 15.60 -21.83 14.66
N CYS A 434 14.66 -21.40 15.49
CA CYS A 434 14.91 -20.44 16.56
C CYS A 434 14.74 -21.15 17.91
N THR A 435 14.85 -20.43 19.02
CA THR A 435 14.71 -20.99 20.37
C THR A 435 13.36 -21.66 20.66
N GLU A 436 12.31 -21.38 19.87
CA GLU A 436 10.93 -21.85 20.10
C GLU A 436 10.32 -22.63 18.94
N HIS A 437 10.84 -22.45 17.73
CA HIS A 437 10.21 -22.98 16.51
C HIS A 437 11.26 -23.57 15.60
N THR A 438 10.88 -24.70 15.01
CA THR A 438 11.66 -25.40 13.99
C THR A 438 10.75 -25.56 12.77
N ASN A 439 11.14 -24.97 11.65
CA ASN A 439 10.34 -24.97 10.43
C ASN A 439 11.16 -25.53 9.26
N PRO A 440 10.58 -26.43 8.46
CA PRO A 440 11.20 -26.83 7.20
C PRO A 440 11.25 -25.65 6.24
N VAL A 441 12.33 -25.56 5.45
CA VAL A 441 12.48 -24.55 4.41
C VAL A 441 11.71 -24.98 3.17
N MET A 442 10.79 -24.13 2.72
CA MET A 442 10.03 -24.33 1.49
C MET A 442 10.70 -23.63 0.30
N ARG A 443 10.45 -24.12 -0.91
CA ARG A 443 10.91 -23.46 -2.16
C ARG A 443 10.35 -22.04 -2.30
N THR A 444 9.15 -21.79 -1.78
CA THR A 444 8.57 -20.44 -1.70
C THR A 444 9.38 -19.52 -0.80
N ASP A 445 10.03 -20.07 0.23
CA ASP A 445 10.83 -19.30 1.16
C ASP A 445 12.12 -18.83 0.46
N LEU A 446 12.82 -19.72 -0.26
CA LEU A 446 13.96 -19.35 -1.12
C LEU A 446 13.60 -18.24 -2.12
N ALA A 447 12.46 -18.37 -2.80
CA ALA A 447 11.98 -17.36 -3.74
C ALA A 447 11.67 -16.02 -3.05
N SER A 448 11.18 -16.05 -1.81
CA SER A 448 10.91 -14.84 -1.01
C SER A 448 12.19 -14.17 -0.53
N TRP A 449 13.21 -14.96 -0.22
CA TRP A 449 14.53 -14.52 0.22
C TRP A 449 15.45 -14.16 -0.95
N LEU A 450 15.09 -14.55 -2.18
CA LEU A 450 15.89 -14.36 -3.39
C LEU A 450 17.28 -14.98 -3.27
N ILE A 451 17.35 -16.16 -2.65
CA ILE A 451 18.59 -16.93 -2.51
C ILE A 451 18.43 -18.31 -3.15
N ASP A 452 19.55 -18.87 -3.59
CA ASP A 452 19.63 -20.26 -4.02
C ASP A 452 19.91 -21.19 -2.83
N ARG A 453 19.71 -22.50 -3.03
CA ARG A 453 19.96 -23.50 -1.98
C ARG A 453 21.41 -23.45 -1.48
N GLU A 454 22.37 -23.19 -2.37
CA GLU A 454 23.80 -23.13 -2.05
C GLU A 454 24.11 -22.10 -0.95
N VAL A 455 23.33 -21.03 -0.82
CA VAL A 455 23.49 -20.03 0.24
C VAL A 455 23.15 -20.61 1.62
N LEU A 456 22.20 -21.55 1.69
CA LEU A 456 21.90 -22.25 2.95
C LEU A 456 23.03 -23.18 3.37
N ASP A 457 23.77 -23.74 2.41
CA ASP A 457 24.96 -24.54 2.69
C ASP A 457 26.05 -23.66 3.33
N GLU A 458 26.34 -22.50 2.74
CA GLU A 458 27.32 -21.55 3.29
C GLU A 458 26.98 -21.10 4.71
N ILE A 459 25.70 -20.83 5.00
CA ILE A 459 25.27 -20.42 6.35
C ILE A 459 25.37 -21.56 7.34
N PHE A 460 24.96 -22.77 6.95
CA PHE A 460 25.10 -23.95 7.78
C PHE A 460 26.55 -24.17 8.20
N GLU A 461 27.50 -24.05 7.26
CA GLU A 461 28.94 -24.13 7.51
C GLU A 461 29.45 -23.05 8.49
N GLU A 462 28.93 -21.83 8.42
CA GLU A 462 29.29 -20.74 9.35
C GLU A 462 28.70 -20.92 10.76
N GLU A 463 27.49 -21.49 10.87
CA GLU A 463 26.76 -21.66 12.14
C GLU A 463 27.08 -22.98 12.86
N LEU A 464 27.72 -23.93 12.17
CA LEU A 464 28.07 -25.26 12.65
C LEU A 464 28.90 -25.27 13.95
N ASP A 465 29.70 -24.24 14.20
CA ASP A 465 30.49 -24.09 15.43
C ASP A 465 29.63 -23.83 16.69
N VAL A 466 28.34 -23.51 16.54
CA VAL A 466 27.45 -23.05 17.64
C VAL A 466 26.34 -24.05 17.99
N LEU A 467 26.13 -25.09 17.16
CA LEU A 467 25.03 -26.02 17.31
C LEU A 467 25.25 -27.03 18.46
N ARG A 468 24.24 -27.17 19.33
CA ARG A 468 24.18 -28.15 20.43
C ARG A 468 23.24 -29.31 20.09
N LEU A 469 23.76 -30.53 20.02
CA LEU A 469 22.95 -31.76 19.88
C LEU A 469 22.88 -32.52 21.21
N ASN A 470 21.68 -32.99 21.58
CA ASN A 470 21.48 -33.90 22.72
C ASN A 470 21.37 -35.33 22.19
N ILE A 471 22.37 -36.16 22.47
CA ILE A 471 22.45 -37.53 21.93
C ILE A 471 22.93 -38.51 22.99
N GLU A 472 22.50 -39.77 22.86
CA GLU A 472 23.06 -40.88 23.63
C GLU A 472 24.10 -41.58 22.76
N ALA A 473 25.32 -41.73 23.27
CA ALA A 473 26.37 -42.38 22.53
C ALA A 473 27.25 -43.24 23.45
N HIS A 474 27.81 -44.30 22.88
CA HIS A 474 28.65 -45.25 23.59
C HIS A 474 29.75 -45.79 22.69
N ALA A 475 30.96 -45.91 23.24
CA ALA A 475 32.10 -46.53 22.58
C ALA A 475 32.31 -47.97 23.09
N GLY A 476 32.20 -48.95 22.20
CA GLY A 476 32.43 -50.36 22.51
C GLY A 476 33.67 -50.91 21.82
N LYS A 477 34.35 -51.87 22.45
CA LYS A 477 35.39 -52.69 21.81
C LYS A 477 34.78 -53.96 21.24
N PHE A 478 35.00 -54.20 19.96
CA PHE A 478 34.54 -55.38 19.24
C PHE A 478 35.77 -56.02 18.58
N GLY A 479 36.31 -57.06 19.22
CA GLY A 479 37.61 -57.60 18.84
C GLY A 479 38.73 -56.56 19.02
N ASP A 480 39.49 -56.33 17.95
CA ASP A 480 40.57 -55.32 17.92
C ASP A 480 40.06 -53.90 17.61
N ASP A 481 38.80 -53.75 17.18
CA ASP A 481 38.23 -52.49 16.70
C ASP A 481 37.42 -51.77 17.79
N THR A 482 37.46 -50.44 17.76
CA THR A 482 36.58 -49.58 18.57
C THR A 482 35.49 -49.00 17.69
N ILE A 483 34.23 -49.21 18.08
CA ILE A 483 33.06 -48.75 17.33
C ILE A 483 32.24 -47.86 18.27
N VAL A 484 31.87 -46.68 17.78
CA VAL A 484 31.00 -45.75 18.50
C VAL A 484 29.58 -45.90 17.96
N GLY A 485 28.67 -46.30 18.83
CA GLY A 485 27.23 -46.36 18.55
C GLY A 485 26.53 -45.13 19.12
N VAL A 486 25.71 -44.48 18.30
CA VAL A 486 24.84 -43.37 18.69
C VAL A 486 23.39 -43.79 18.53
N LEU A 487 22.60 -43.52 19.56
CA LEU A 487 21.15 -43.75 19.58
C LEU A 487 20.41 -42.46 19.92
N SER A 488 19.48 -42.06 19.07
CA SER A 488 18.61 -40.88 19.29
C SER A 488 17.58 -40.82 18.17
N LYS A 489 16.42 -40.21 18.41
CA LYS A 489 15.47 -39.85 17.33
C LYS A 489 16.09 -38.92 16.26
N HIS A 490 17.24 -38.33 16.59
CA HIS A 490 18.00 -37.39 15.78
C HIS A 490 19.44 -37.88 15.55
N ALA A 491 19.71 -39.20 15.62
CA ALA A 491 21.08 -39.72 15.52
C ALA A 491 21.73 -39.38 14.17
N CYS A 492 20.99 -39.46 13.07
CA CYS A 492 21.50 -39.11 11.74
C CYS A 492 21.88 -37.64 11.56
N ASP A 493 21.44 -36.74 12.44
CA ASP A 493 21.82 -35.32 12.35
C ASP A 493 23.33 -35.14 12.60
N ILE A 494 23.99 -36.09 13.29
CA ILE A 494 25.46 -36.13 13.47
C ILE A 494 26.19 -36.36 12.14
N MET A 495 25.56 -37.08 11.21
CA MET A 495 26.14 -37.41 9.91
C MET A 495 25.99 -36.29 8.88
N THR A 496 25.58 -35.09 9.31
CA THR A 496 25.46 -33.93 8.40
C THR A 496 26.77 -33.19 8.20
N HIS A 497 27.75 -33.34 9.11
CA HIS A 497 29.02 -32.63 9.03
C HIS A 497 30.15 -33.31 9.85
N PRO A 498 31.42 -33.33 9.37
CA PRO A 498 32.55 -33.93 10.10
C PRO A 498 32.80 -33.34 11.51
N SER A 499 32.48 -32.05 11.73
CA SER A 499 32.67 -31.40 13.05
C SER A 499 31.84 -32.03 14.16
N PHE A 500 30.64 -32.54 13.87
CA PHE A 500 29.81 -33.24 14.87
C PHE A 500 30.40 -34.60 15.22
N ILE A 501 30.88 -35.34 14.21
CA ILE A 501 31.55 -36.61 14.43
C ILE A 501 32.81 -36.42 15.25
N LYS A 502 33.61 -35.42 14.92
CA LYS A 502 34.83 -35.08 15.69
C LYS A 502 34.51 -34.71 17.13
N ALA A 503 33.55 -33.81 17.35
CA ALA A 503 33.09 -33.43 18.68
C ALA A 503 32.61 -34.63 19.50
N LEU A 504 31.90 -35.56 18.87
CA LEU A 504 31.41 -36.76 19.54
C LEU A 504 32.56 -37.65 19.99
N LEU A 505 33.53 -37.86 19.11
CA LEU A 505 34.72 -38.66 19.41
C LEU A 505 35.58 -38.00 20.50
N ASP A 506 35.73 -36.68 20.46
CA ASP A 506 36.45 -35.91 21.47
C ASP A 506 35.77 -36.01 22.85
N GLU A 507 34.45 -35.87 22.90
CA GLU A 507 33.66 -35.94 24.13
C GLU A 507 33.68 -37.36 24.73
N LEU A 508 33.60 -38.40 23.88
CA LEU A 508 33.77 -39.79 24.29
C LEU A 508 35.23 -40.19 24.56
N LYS A 509 36.19 -39.29 24.28
CA LYS A 509 37.64 -39.51 24.38
C LYS A 509 38.13 -40.71 23.57
N VAL A 510 37.53 -40.95 22.40
CA VAL A 510 37.88 -42.04 21.47
C VAL A 510 38.72 -41.49 20.32
N ARG A 511 39.78 -42.21 19.95
CA ARG A 511 40.64 -41.84 18.80
C ARG A 511 40.54 -42.88 17.69
N LEU A 512 39.75 -42.56 16.66
CA LEU A 512 39.58 -43.40 15.47
C LEU A 512 40.53 -43.01 14.30
N GLY A 513 41.27 -41.92 14.40
CA GLY A 513 42.17 -41.43 13.34
C GLY A 513 41.59 -40.23 12.60
N ASP A 514 42.24 -39.81 11.50
CA ASP A 514 41.87 -38.60 10.76
C ASP A 514 40.73 -38.81 9.75
N ARG A 515 40.37 -40.06 9.48
CA ARG A 515 39.28 -40.45 8.58
C ARG A 515 38.42 -41.50 9.27
N VAL A 516 37.11 -41.31 9.22
CA VAL A 516 36.14 -42.23 9.83
C VAL A 516 34.97 -42.46 8.90
N ILE A 517 34.40 -43.65 8.96
CA ILE A 517 33.15 -43.96 8.30
C ILE A 517 32.04 -43.79 9.32
N ALA A 518 31.00 -43.05 8.94
CA ALA A 518 29.74 -43.05 9.66
C ALA A 518 28.70 -43.79 8.83
N TYR A 519 28.04 -44.75 9.45
CA TYR A 519 27.03 -45.60 8.83
C TYR A 519 25.73 -45.52 9.63
N ALA A 520 24.64 -45.15 8.96
CA ALA A 520 23.29 -45.14 9.50
C ALA A 520 22.46 -46.27 8.89
N PRO A 521 22.40 -47.45 9.54
CA PRO A 521 21.45 -48.49 9.14
C PRO A 521 20.00 -48.02 9.33
N TYR A 522 19.76 -47.20 10.35
CA TYR A 522 18.45 -46.61 10.67
C TYR A 522 18.59 -45.12 10.98
N LYS A 523 17.50 -44.35 10.82
CA LYS A 523 17.47 -42.92 11.16
C LYS A 523 17.86 -42.64 12.62
N GLU A 524 17.50 -43.56 13.50
CA GLU A 524 17.66 -43.42 14.94
C GLU A 524 19.00 -43.99 15.47
N MET A 525 19.84 -44.53 14.58
CA MET A 525 21.06 -45.25 14.93
C MET A 525 22.21 -44.96 13.97
N VAL A 526 23.34 -44.49 14.51
CA VAL A 526 24.57 -44.26 13.74
C VAL A 526 25.73 -45.05 14.34
N LEU A 527 26.53 -45.67 13.48
CA LEU A 527 27.78 -46.34 13.80
C LEU A 527 28.95 -45.54 13.24
N ILE A 528 29.97 -45.27 14.06
CA ILE A 528 31.18 -44.56 13.66
C ILE A 528 32.38 -45.45 13.93
N TYR A 529 33.19 -45.69 12.90
CA TYR A 529 34.31 -46.62 12.94
C TYR A 529 35.43 -46.21 11.97
N LYS A 530 36.60 -46.86 12.10
CA LYS A 530 37.74 -46.65 11.21
C LYS A 530 37.50 -47.25 9.83
N GLU A 531 38.08 -46.66 8.80
CA GLU A 531 38.00 -47.15 7.41
C GLU A 531 38.47 -48.62 7.24
N ASP A 532 39.40 -49.09 8.07
CA ASP A 532 39.99 -50.43 8.05
C ASP A 532 39.38 -51.43 9.06
N ALA A 533 38.25 -51.08 9.69
CA ALA A 533 37.59 -51.97 10.66
C ALA A 533 37.15 -53.29 10.02
N LYS A 534 37.32 -54.41 10.74
CA LYS A 534 36.94 -55.75 10.25
C LYS A 534 35.43 -55.88 10.17
N VAL A 535 34.91 -56.40 9.05
CA VAL A 535 33.47 -56.55 8.79
C VAL A 535 32.79 -57.43 9.86
N GLU A 536 33.47 -58.45 10.37
CA GLU A 536 32.95 -59.31 11.45
C GLU A 536 32.68 -58.52 12.75
N ASN A 537 33.54 -57.54 13.06
CA ASN A 537 33.40 -56.69 14.24
C ASN A 537 32.26 -55.67 14.06
N LEU A 538 32.07 -55.15 12.84
CA LEU A 538 30.94 -54.28 12.50
C LEU A 538 29.59 -55.00 12.65
N ASN A 539 29.51 -56.24 12.16
CA ASN A 539 28.30 -57.07 12.30
C ASN A 539 28.00 -57.40 13.77
N ALA A 540 29.03 -57.69 14.57
CA ALA A 540 28.87 -57.91 16.01
C ALA A 540 28.37 -56.65 16.74
N ALA A 541 28.89 -55.48 16.41
CA ALA A 541 28.43 -54.22 16.98
C ALA A 541 26.98 -53.89 16.61
N LEU A 542 26.59 -54.15 15.36
CA LEU A 542 25.23 -53.91 14.90
C LEU A 542 24.21 -54.80 15.64
N LEU A 543 24.55 -56.07 15.91
CA LEU A 543 23.73 -57.00 16.71
C LEU A 543 23.60 -56.57 18.19
N ASP A 544 24.71 -56.17 18.81
CA ASP A 544 24.72 -55.70 20.20
C ASP A 544 23.89 -54.42 20.36
N ILE A 545 23.97 -53.50 19.40
CA ILE A 545 23.23 -52.25 19.43
C ILE A 545 21.75 -52.46 19.11
N GLN A 546 21.40 -53.37 18.20
CA GLN A 546 20.00 -53.79 17.99
C GLN A 546 19.36 -54.30 19.29
N THR A 547 20.09 -55.07 20.09
CA THR A 547 19.62 -55.55 21.41
C THR A 547 19.37 -54.40 22.40
N ILE A 548 20.11 -53.30 22.29
CA ILE A 548 19.91 -52.09 23.11
C ILE A 548 18.71 -51.29 22.60
N VAL A 549 18.52 -51.22 21.27
CA VAL A 549 17.40 -50.52 20.64
C VAL A 549 16.06 -51.18 21.01
N ASP A 550 15.98 -52.52 20.97
CA ASP A 550 14.79 -53.28 21.34
C ASP A 550 14.32 -53.01 22.77
N ARG A 551 15.22 -52.59 23.66
CA ARG A 551 14.90 -52.22 25.05
C ARG A 551 14.39 -50.79 25.21
N LYS A 552 14.57 -49.93 24.20
CA LYS A 552 14.28 -48.48 24.27
C LYS A 552 13.05 -48.04 23.49
N ASP A 553 12.31 -48.97 22.86
CA ASP A 553 11.08 -48.70 22.10
C ASP A 553 11.25 -47.59 21.05
N LEU A 554 12.41 -47.58 20.38
CA LEU A 554 12.67 -46.68 19.26
C LEU A 554 12.04 -47.28 18.00
N SER A 555 11.23 -46.48 17.29
CA SER A 555 10.78 -46.83 15.95
C SER A 555 11.99 -46.84 15.03
N LEU A 556 12.42 -48.01 14.57
CA LEU A 556 13.55 -48.11 13.64
C LEU A 556 13.10 -47.81 12.22
N THR A 557 13.53 -46.67 11.69
CA THR A 557 13.27 -46.28 10.30
C THR A 557 14.47 -46.67 9.44
N PRO A 558 14.36 -47.65 8.51
CA PRO A 558 15.49 -48.05 7.67
C PRO A 558 16.00 -46.90 6.80
N LEU A 559 17.32 -46.69 6.78
CA LEU A 559 17.98 -45.62 6.01
C LEU A 559 19.08 -46.15 5.08
N ASP A 560 19.96 -47.02 5.59
CA ASP A 560 21.10 -47.60 4.86
C ASP A 560 21.96 -46.57 4.12
N TYR A 561 22.43 -45.56 4.87
CA TYR A 561 23.29 -44.48 4.39
C TYR A 561 24.68 -44.57 4.99
N ILE A 562 25.71 -44.39 4.17
CA ILE A 562 27.12 -44.45 4.56
C ILE A 562 27.85 -43.23 4.02
N GLU A 563 28.69 -42.61 4.84
CA GLU A 563 29.48 -41.45 4.44
C GLU A 563 30.88 -41.52 5.07
N LEU A 564 31.87 -41.08 4.31
CA LEU A 564 33.27 -41.03 4.74
C LEU A 564 33.62 -39.60 5.13
N PHE A 565 34.06 -39.41 6.37
CA PHE A 565 34.39 -38.10 6.91
C PHE A 565 35.88 -37.94 7.15
N GLU A 566 36.42 -36.79 6.74
CA GLU A 566 37.78 -36.35 7.06
C GLU A 566 37.74 -35.36 8.24
N LEU A 567 38.37 -35.71 9.36
CA LEU A 567 38.25 -35.02 10.65
C LEU A 567 39.25 -33.85 10.80
N THR A 568 39.47 -33.11 9.71
CA THR A 568 40.64 -32.23 9.58
C THR A 568 40.52 -30.93 10.40
N HIS A 569 39.35 -30.27 10.50
CA HIS A 569 39.17 -29.01 11.27
C HIS A 569 37.72 -28.83 11.79
N GLY A 570 37.54 -28.24 12.99
CA GLY A 570 36.23 -27.91 13.61
C GLY A 570 35.85 -28.74 14.85
N HIS A 571 35.08 -28.16 15.78
CA HIS A 571 34.49 -28.85 16.93
C HIS A 571 33.01 -28.43 17.08
N GLY A 572 32.07 -29.33 16.78
CA GLY A 572 30.67 -29.13 17.20
C GLY A 572 30.50 -29.21 18.72
N ILE A 573 29.34 -28.82 19.26
CA ILE A 573 29.03 -28.96 20.70
C ILE A 573 28.03 -30.10 20.88
N ILE A 574 28.36 -31.08 21.73
CA ILE A 574 27.49 -32.23 22.02
C ILE A 574 27.25 -32.33 23.51
N ASN A 575 25.98 -32.49 23.90
CA ASN A 575 25.61 -32.91 25.24
C ASN A 575 25.39 -34.43 25.23
N LEU A 576 26.30 -35.17 25.85
CA LEU A 576 26.13 -36.60 26.06
C LEU A 576 25.15 -36.89 27.19
N ILE A 577 24.09 -37.63 26.86
CA ILE A 577 23.26 -38.29 27.86
C ILE A 577 23.82 -39.70 28.02
N THR A 578 24.67 -39.91 29.04
CA THR A 578 25.35 -41.20 29.26
C THR A 578 24.36 -42.32 29.57
N LEU A 579 24.52 -43.46 28.90
CA LEU A 579 23.85 -44.72 29.22
C LEU A 579 24.26 -45.23 30.61
N PRO A 580 23.36 -45.88 31.37
CA PRO A 580 23.75 -46.62 32.56
C PRO A 580 24.70 -47.77 32.17
N GLU A 581 25.73 -48.00 32.99
CA GLU A 581 26.70 -49.07 32.77
C GLU A 581 26.01 -50.44 32.65
N LYS A 582 26.52 -51.26 31.73
CA LYS A 582 26.12 -52.65 31.54
C LYS A 582 26.28 -53.39 32.87
N PRO A 583 25.27 -54.13 33.39
CA PRO A 583 25.52 -55.04 34.49
C PRO A 583 26.55 -56.08 34.04
N GLU A 584 27.64 -56.21 34.79
CA GLU A 584 28.71 -57.17 34.52
C GLU A 584 28.09 -58.57 34.34
N GLN A 585 28.41 -59.22 33.22
CA GLN A 585 28.17 -60.66 33.11
C GLN A 585 29.08 -61.35 34.13
N PRO A 586 28.57 -62.27 34.96
CA PRO A 586 29.41 -62.96 35.93
C PRO A 586 30.49 -63.76 35.19
N GLU A 587 31.75 -63.51 35.53
CA GLU A 587 32.90 -64.27 35.04
C GLU A 587 32.65 -65.77 35.24
N GLN A 588 32.72 -66.53 34.14
CA GLN A 588 32.89 -67.97 34.21
C GLN A 588 34.22 -68.26 34.89
N ALA A 589 34.17 -68.68 36.15
CA ALA A 589 35.33 -69.17 36.88
C ALA A 589 35.92 -70.37 36.13
N ALA A 590 37.10 -70.18 35.54
CA ALA A 590 38.00 -71.26 35.20
C ALA A 590 38.48 -71.90 36.51
N ILE A 591 37.97 -73.10 36.83
CA ILE A 591 38.57 -73.97 37.83
C ILE A 591 39.19 -75.15 37.07
N SER A 592 40.52 -75.08 36.93
CA SER A 592 41.40 -76.20 36.64
C SER A 592 41.42 -77.18 37.82
N GLY A 593 41.43 -78.49 37.54
CA GLY A 593 41.50 -79.56 38.54
C GLY A 593 42.78 -79.55 39.40
N PRO A 594 42.80 -80.38 40.47
CA PRO A 594 43.52 -81.65 40.33
C PRO A 594 42.82 -82.87 40.97
N ASP A 595 43.33 -84.04 40.60
CA ASP A 595 42.93 -85.39 41.01
C ASP A 595 42.76 -85.60 42.52
N THR A 596 41.71 -86.34 42.92
CA THR A 596 41.83 -87.62 43.63
C THR A 596 40.47 -88.29 43.81
N ALA A 597 40.42 -89.60 43.57
CA ALA A 597 39.30 -90.47 43.84
C ALA A 597 38.95 -90.54 45.34
N ILE A 598 37.69 -90.81 45.67
CA ILE A 598 37.24 -91.98 46.43
C ILE A 598 35.71 -91.95 46.55
N GLU A 599 35.16 -93.16 46.45
CA GLU A 599 33.81 -93.64 46.63
C GLU A 599 33.08 -93.24 47.93
N GLU A 600 31.78 -93.53 47.87
CA GLU A 600 30.92 -94.01 48.96
C GLU A 600 29.97 -93.06 49.72
N THR A 601 28.69 -93.40 49.53
CA THR A 601 27.59 -93.52 50.52
C THR A 601 26.75 -92.32 50.94
N GLN A 602 25.43 -92.54 50.75
CA GLN A 602 24.31 -92.32 51.69
C GLN A 602 24.14 -90.89 52.26
N GLY A 603 22.98 -90.24 52.26
CA GLY A 603 21.61 -90.72 52.30
C GLY A 603 20.84 -89.82 53.29
N LYS A 604 19.72 -89.27 52.83
CA LYS A 604 18.49 -88.93 53.60
C LYS A 604 18.48 -87.87 54.72
N THR A 605 17.35 -87.14 54.69
CA THR A 605 16.57 -86.47 55.77
C THR A 605 17.20 -85.24 56.40
N GLY A 606 16.49 -84.17 56.77
CA GLY A 606 15.07 -83.75 56.73
C GLY A 606 15.07 -82.21 56.82
N GLY A 607 13.99 -81.47 56.56
CA GLY A 607 12.69 -81.55 57.24
C GLY A 607 12.57 -80.43 58.27
N ASN A 608 11.51 -79.62 58.14
CA ASN A 608 10.95 -78.59 59.04
C ASN A 608 11.47 -77.15 58.78
N ALA A 609 10.62 -76.14 58.60
CA ALA A 609 9.15 -76.02 58.71
C ALA A 609 8.65 -74.94 57.75
#